data_AF-A0A2U1QLH6-F1
#
_entry.id   AF-A0A2U1QLH6-F1
#
_cell.length_a   1.000
_cell.length_b   1.000
_cell.length_c   1.000
_cell.angle_alpha   90.00
_cell.angle_beta   90.00
_cell.angle_gamma   90.00
#
_symmetry.space_group_name_H-M   'P 1'
#
loop_
_entity.id
_entity.type
_entity.pdbx_description
1 polymer ?
#
loop_
_entity_poly.entity_id
_entity_poly.type
_entity_poly.pdbx_seq_one_letter_code
_entity_poly.pdbx_strand_id
1 'polypeptide(L)'
;MFENLICIDQGLEEDPRIKVMKKEWFEGKNCLDIGCNSGLITITLAKKFGCQKILGIDIDSARIDDAHWNLRNIVKRSELKNRPATKKSKIDGKTNGITSSPEETTSEISESPDSHLFDIVSFRKDNFVQGLSSPGDKVYDTILCLSVSKWIHLNWGDEGLITLFSKVWRLLQPVSVMQ
;
A
#
# COMPACT_ATOMS: atom_id res chain seq x y z
N MET A 1 -29.09 16.05 12.25
CA MET A 1 -28.21 15.18 13.04
C MET A 1 -27.18 14.62 12.09
N PHE A 2 -26.07 15.32 11.93
CA PHE A 2 -24.96 14.90 11.09
C PHE A 2 -24.10 13.97 11.94
N GLU A 3 -24.13 12.67 11.67
CA GLU A 3 -23.21 11.74 12.30
C GLU A 3 -21.83 11.90 11.66
N ASN A 4 -20.95 12.50 12.44
CA ASN A 4 -19.53 12.17 12.59
C ASN A 4 -18.73 12.05 11.29
N LEU A 5 -18.37 13.23 10.80
CA LEU A 5 -17.03 13.51 10.28
C LEU A 5 -15.99 12.97 11.27
N ILE A 6 -15.52 11.73 11.06
CA ILE A 6 -14.40 11.17 11.80
C ILE A 6 -13.20 12.05 11.47
N CYS A 7 -12.84 12.89 12.43
CA CYS A 7 -11.58 13.60 12.48
C CYS A 7 -10.45 12.57 12.40
N ILE A 8 -9.83 12.42 11.22
CA ILE A 8 -8.49 11.83 11.10
C ILE A 8 -7.51 12.95 11.44
N ASP A 9 -7.46 13.30 12.73
CA ASP A 9 -6.41 14.12 13.32
C ASP A 9 -6.08 13.58 14.73
N GLN A 10 -5.88 12.26 14.81
CA GLN A 10 -5.05 11.70 15.87
C GLN A 10 -3.64 11.62 15.29
N GLY A 11 -2.67 12.26 15.96
CA GLY A 11 -1.26 12.19 15.63
C GLY A 11 -0.89 10.75 15.27
N LEU A 12 -0.48 10.55 14.02
CA LEU A 12 -0.24 9.23 13.41
C LEU A 12 0.94 8.56 14.10
N GLU A 13 0.71 7.94 15.25
CA GLU A 13 1.63 6.94 15.76
C GLU A 13 1.59 5.75 14.80
N GLU A 14 2.76 5.40 14.30
CA GLU A 14 2.94 4.24 13.42
C GLU A 14 2.47 2.97 14.15
N ASP A 15 1.72 2.11 13.43
CA ASP A 15 1.22 0.85 13.98
C ASP A 15 2.38 0.07 14.64
N PRO A 16 2.27 -0.31 15.94
CA PRO A 16 3.37 -0.94 16.67
C PRO A 16 3.94 -2.19 16.00
N ARG A 17 3.15 -2.89 15.18
CA ARG A 17 3.61 -4.07 14.42
C ARG A 17 4.71 -3.70 13.44
N ILE A 18 4.67 -2.51 12.85
CA ILE A 18 5.71 -2.03 11.92
C ILE A 18 7.05 -1.85 12.65
N LYS A 19 7.04 -1.55 13.96
CA LYS A 19 8.27 -1.31 14.74
C LYS A 19 9.11 -2.58 14.93
N VAL A 20 8.50 -3.76 14.84
CA VAL A 20 9.19 -5.06 14.98
C VAL A 20 9.52 -5.71 13.63
N MET A 21 9.04 -5.13 12.54
CA MET A 21 9.34 -5.57 11.18
C MET A 21 10.75 -5.14 10.78
N LYS A 22 11.49 -6.04 10.12
CA LYS A 22 12.86 -5.78 9.69
C LYS A 22 12.94 -5.45 8.20
N LYS A 23 13.74 -4.45 7.84
CA LYS A 23 13.85 -3.97 6.45
C LYS A 23 14.27 -5.09 5.49
N GLU A 24 15.18 -5.96 5.90
CA GLU A 24 15.68 -7.09 5.11
C GLU A 24 14.61 -8.13 4.74
N TRP A 25 13.45 -8.11 5.41
CA TRP A 25 12.32 -8.96 5.03
C TRP A 25 11.56 -8.41 3.81
N PHE A 26 11.75 -7.15 3.44
CA PHE A 26 10.91 -6.47 2.43
C PHE A 26 11.72 -5.79 1.33
N GLU A 27 12.94 -5.31 1.61
CA GLU A 27 13.73 -4.55 0.64
C GLU A 27 14.01 -5.36 -0.63
N GLY A 28 13.53 -4.85 -1.77
CA GLY A 28 13.66 -5.51 -3.07
C GLY A 28 12.88 -6.82 -3.19
N LYS A 29 11.92 -7.09 -2.30
CA LYS A 29 11.20 -8.38 -2.21
C LYS A 29 9.80 -8.33 -2.83
N ASN A 30 9.36 -9.48 -3.36
CA ASN A 30 7.97 -9.70 -3.75
C ASN A 30 7.16 -10.19 -2.56
N CYS A 31 6.18 -9.41 -2.14
CA CYS A 31 5.46 -9.61 -0.89
C CYS A 31 3.96 -9.90 -1.12
N LEU A 32 3.36 -10.69 -0.22
CA LEU A 32 1.92 -10.90 -0.12
C LEU A 32 1.46 -10.54 1.29
N ASP A 33 0.32 -9.85 1.42
CA ASP A 33 -0.32 -9.52 2.69
C ASP A 33 -1.73 -10.13 2.74
N ILE A 34 -1.88 -11.22 3.49
CA ILE A 34 -3.13 -11.97 3.62
C ILE A 34 -3.99 -11.30 4.70
N GLY A 35 -5.20 -10.87 4.31
CA GLY A 35 -6.11 -10.12 5.17
C GLY A 35 -5.65 -8.68 5.38
N CYS A 36 -5.32 -7.98 4.27
CA CYS A 36 -4.73 -6.65 4.31
C CYS A 36 -5.65 -5.56 4.89
N ASN A 37 -6.93 -5.86 5.12
CA ASN A 37 -7.95 -4.91 5.56
C ASN A 37 -7.95 -3.66 4.65
N SER A 38 -7.90 -2.46 5.23
CA SER A 38 -7.84 -1.17 4.56
C SER A 38 -6.44 -0.81 4.02
N GLY A 39 -5.50 -1.76 4.00
CA GLY A 39 -4.21 -1.64 3.30
C GLY A 39 -3.17 -0.72 3.95
N LEU A 40 -3.45 -0.10 5.11
CA LEU A 40 -2.53 0.88 5.72
C LEU A 40 -1.16 0.29 6.07
N ILE A 41 -1.12 -0.92 6.66
CA ILE A 41 0.14 -1.64 6.93
C ILE A 41 0.86 -1.98 5.63
N THR A 42 0.14 -2.55 4.66
CA THR A 42 0.66 -2.94 3.36
C THR A 42 1.36 -1.76 2.67
N ILE A 43 0.71 -0.59 2.63
CA ILE A 43 1.25 0.64 2.04
C ILE A 43 2.44 1.15 2.85
N THR A 44 2.35 1.11 4.17
CA THR A 44 3.44 1.57 5.06
C THR A 44 4.69 0.73 4.88
N LEU A 45 4.58 -0.60 4.81
CA LEU A 45 5.71 -1.50 4.59
C LEU A 45 6.37 -1.27 3.23
N ALA A 46 5.57 -1.13 2.17
CA ALA A 46 6.10 -0.82 0.83
C ALA A 46 6.92 0.46 0.82
N LYS A 47 6.36 1.54 1.40
CA LYS A 47 7.00 2.85 1.45
C LYS A 47 8.23 2.87 2.37
N LYS A 48 8.16 2.22 3.53
CA LYS A 48 9.21 2.28 4.56
C LYS A 48 10.39 1.35 4.25
N PHE A 49 10.12 0.18 3.70
CA PHE A 49 11.13 -0.86 3.53
C PHE A 49 11.48 -1.18 2.08
N GLY A 50 10.81 -0.56 1.10
CA GLY A 50 11.22 -0.62 -0.31
C GLY A 50 10.94 -1.97 -0.97
N CYS A 51 9.71 -2.46 -0.87
CA CYS A 51 9.28 -3.67 -1.58
C CYS A 51 9.49 -3.55 -3.09
N GLN A 52 9.83 -4.66 -3.77
CA GLN A 52 9.77 -4.71 -5.24
C GLN A 52 8.31 -4.68 -5.71
N LYS A 53 7.49 -5.55 -5.13
CA LYS A 53 6.03 -5.58 -5.29
C LYS A 53 5.40 -6.02 -3.97
N ILE A 54 4.21 -5.53 -3.65
CA ILE A 54 3.37 -6.08 -2.59
C ILE A 54 1.92 -6.18 -3.07
N LEU A 55 1.33 -7.36 -2.88
CA LEU A 55 -0.09 -7.60 -3.11
C LEU A 55 -0.80 -7.73 -1.75
N GLY A 56 -1.76 -6.86 -1.47
CA GLY A 56 -2.70 -7.06 -0.36
C GLY A 56 -3.96 -7.78 -0.83
N ILE A 57 -4.37 -8.83 -0.12
CA ILE A 57 -5.63 -9.52 -0.37
C ILE A 57 -6.54 -9.46 0.85
N ASP A 58 -7.83 -9.30 0.61
CA ASP A 58 -8.87 -9.39 1.63
C ASP A 58 -10.13 -10.00 1.02
N ILE A 59 -10.93 -10.68 1.84
CA ILE A 59 -12.17 -11.30 1.39
C ILE A 59 -13.30 -10.29 1.23
N ASP A 60 -13.22 -9.18 1.97
CA ASP A 60 -14.22 -8.11 1.98
C ASP A 60 -13.92 -7.06 0.89
N SER A 61 -14.84 -6.89 -0.06
CA SER A 61 -14.73 -5.88 -1.11
C SER A 61 -14.66 -4.46 -0.57
N ALA A 62 -15.40 -4.14 0.49
CA ALA A 62 -15.40 -2.78 1.05
C ALA A 62 -14.01 -2.42 1.61
N ARG A 63 -13.30 -3.40 2.20
CA ARG A 63 -11.93 -3.21 2.68
C ARG A 63 -10.93 -3.02 1.56
N ILE A 64 -11.12 -3.71 0.43
CA ILE A 64 -10.32 -3.50 -0.77
C ILE A 64 -10.56 -2.10 -1.38
N ASP A 65 -11.82 -1.64 -1.39
CA ASP A 65 -12.15 -0.27 -1.82
C ASP A 65 -11.49 0.78 -0.90
N ASP A 66 -11.55 0.58 0.41
CA ASP A 66 -10.84 1.39 1.41
C ASP A 66 -9.32 1.39 1.16
N ALA A 67 -8.74 0.23 0.85
CA ALA A 67 -7.31 0.08 0.59
C ALA A 67 -6.86 0.85 -0.65
N HIS A 68 -7.61 0.77 -1.76
CA HIS A 68 -7.36 1.58 -2.94
C HIS A 68 -7.54 3.08 -2.66
N TRP A 69 -8.54 3.46 -1.86
CA TRP A 69 -8.74 4.85 -1.47
C TRP A 69 -7.58 5.39 -0.62
N ASN A 70 -7.11 4.61 0.35
CA ASN A 70 -5.96 4.93 1.19
C ASN A 70 -4.68 5.09 0.36
N LEU A 71 -4.41 4.17 -0.57
CA LEU A 71 -3.26 4.26 -1.48
C LEU A 71 -3.29 5.57 -2.28
N ARG A 72 -4.43 5.88 -2.92
CA ARG A 72 -4.60 7.13 -3.67
C ARG A 72 -4.38 8.37 -2.81
N ASN A 73 -4.88 8.37 -1.58
CA ASN A 73 -4.74 9.52 -0.69
C ASN A 73 -3.33 9.71 -0.15
N ILE A 74 -2.61 8.62 0.12
CA ILE A 74 -1.23 8.68 0.58
C ILE A 74 -0.34 9.27 -0.52
N VAL A 75 -0.50 8.81 -1.78
CA VAL A 75 0.24 9.35 -2.93
C VAL A 75 -0.09 10.83 -3.17
N LYS A 76 -1.38 11.22 -3.14
CA LYS A 76 -1.77 12.62 -3.28
C LYS A 76 -1.19 13.52 -2.17
N ARG A 77 -1.18 13.03 -0.93
CA ARG A 77 -0.66 13.80 0.22
C ARG A 77 0.86 13.97 0.16
N SER A 78 1.61 12.98 -0.32
CA SER A 78 3.05 13.13 -0.51
C SER A 78 3.39 14.12 -1.62
N GLU A 79 2.66 14.09 -2.74
CA GLU A 79 2.82 15.07 -3.82
C GLU A 79 2.57 16.51 -3.33
N LEU A 80 1.54 16.73 -2.50
CA LEU A 80 1.25 18.03 -1.91
C LEU A 80 2.34 18.52 -0.94
N LYS A 81 2.96 17.61 -0.18
CA LYS A 81 4.08 17.93 0.72
C LYS A 81 5.38 18.26 -0.03
N ASN A 82 5.56 17.68 -1.22
CA ASN A 82 6.75 17.88 -2.05
C ASN A 82 6.68 19.15 -2.93
N ARG A 83 5.53 19.86 -2.96
CA ARG A 83 5.44 21.16 -3.65
C ARG A 83 6.14 22.23 -2.82
N PRO A 84 7.15 22.94 -3.37
CA PRO A 84 7.74 24.07 -2.67
C PRO A 84 6.67 25.12 -2.42
N ALA A 85 6.60 25.64 -1.19
CA ALA A 85 5.70 26.71 -0.83
C ALA A 85 6.00 27.93 -1.71
N THR A 86 5.18 28.19 -2.73
CA THR A 86 5.30 29.38 -3.55
C THR A 86 5.19 30.58 -2.62
N LYS A 87 6.28 31.36 -2.49
CA LYS A 87 6.26 32.64 -1.79
C LYS A 87 5.06 33.44 -2.32
N LYS A 88 4.10 33.76 -1.45
CA LYS A 88 3.06 34.77 -1.75
C LYS A 88 3.79 36.11 -1.91
N SER A 89 4.24 36.40 -3.12
CA SER A 89 4.56 37.76 -3.53
C SER A 89 3.23 38.51 -3.59
N LYS A 90 2.99 39.40 -2.62
CA LYS A 90 2.02 40.48 -2.80
C LYS A 90 2.48 41.29 -4.00
N ILE A 91 1.70 41.31 -5.07
CA ILE A 91 1.85 42.28 -6.15
C ILE A 91 0.52 43.00 -6.27
N ASP A 92 0.47 44.20 -5.69
CA ASP A 92 -0.46 45.24 -6.09
C ASP A 92 0.02 45.83 -7.43
N GLY A 93 -0.90 46.14 -8.35
CA GLY A 93 -0.68 47.16 -9.39
C GLY A 93 -0.49 46.68 -10.84
N LYS A 94 -1.62 46.43 -11.52
CA LYS A 94 -2.02 46.89 -12.88
C LYS A 94 -0.93 47.49 -13.82
N THR A 95 -0.69 46.89 -15.00
CA THR A 95 -0.83 47.50 -16.36
C THR A 95 -0.41 46.55 -17.51
N ASN A 96 -0.93 46.85 -18.71
CA ASN A 96 -1.04 46.03 -19.93
C ASN A 96 0.26 45.88 -20.76
N GLY A 97 0.39 44.78 -21.53
CA GLY A 97 1.27 44.73 -22.71
C GLY A 97 1.65 43.33 -23.24
N ILE A 98 0.92 42.88 -24.28
CA ILE A 98 1.33 42.10 -25.48
C ILE A 98 2.40 40.99 -25.37
N THR A 99 1.93 39.77 -25.66
CA THR A 99 2.51 38.69 -26.48
C THR A 99 4.03 38.47 -26.50
N SER A 100 4.46 37.35 -25.90
CA SER A 100 5.47 36.45 -26.49
C SER A 100 5.38 35.08 -25.81
N SER A 101 5.31 34.04 -26.63
CA SER A 101 5.27 32.63 -26.24
C SER A 101 6.55 32.25 -25.48
N PRO A 102 6.48 31.51 -24.37
CA PRO A 102 7.63 30.77 -23.88
C PRO A 102 7.53 29.33 -24.39
N GLU A 103 8.51 29.01 -25.24
CA GLU A 103 9.17 27.73 -25.42
C GLU A 103 8.67 26.60 -24.50
N GLU A 104 8.26 25.49 -25.15
CA GLU A 104 8.09 24.19 -24.53
C GLU A 104 9.42 23.78 -23.90
N THR A 105 9.61 24.20 -22.65
CA THR A 105 10.56 23.59 -21.74
C THR A 105 10.02 22.19 -21.51
N THR A 106 10.69 21.20 -22.10
CA THR A 106 10.55 19.79 -21.75
C THR A 106 10.78 19.67 -20.25
N SER A 107 9.71 19.79 -19.49
CA SER A 107 9.70 19.56 -18.06
C SER A 107 10.01 18.08 -17.91
N GLU A 108 11.27 17.76 -17.61
CA GLU A 108 11.61 16.50 -16.98
C GLU A 108 10.68 16.39 -15.78
N ILE A 109 9.64 15.56 -15.92
CA ILE A 109 8.72 15.25 -14.85
C ILE A 109 9.59 14.54 -13.83
N SER A 110 10.04 15.29 -12.82
CA SER A 110 10.65 14.71 -11.63
C SER A 110 9.54 13.92 -10.94
N GLU A 111 9.34 12.67 -11.37
CA GLU A 111 8.42 11.74 -10.75
C GLU A 111 8.77 11.70 -9.26
N SER A 112 7.80 12.08 -8.43
CA SER A 112 8.02 12.05 -6.99
C SER A 112 8.26 10.58 -6.58
N PRO A 113 9.10 10.28 -5.58
CA PRO A 113 9.37 8.90 -5.17
C PRO A 113 8.09 8.08 -4.86
N ASP A 114 7.00 8.77 -4.55
CA ASP A 114 5.71 8.18 -4.20
C ASP A 114 4.76 7.95 -5.39
N SER A 115 5.00 8.49 -6.60
CA SER A 115 4.17 8.16 -7.79
C SER A 115 4.36 6.71 -8.22
N HIS A 116 5.55 6.16 -7.99
CA HIS A 116 5.86 4.73 -8.19
C HIS A 116 5.15 3.79 -7.21
N LEU A 117 4.47 4.30 -6.19
CA LEU A 117 3.80 3.44 -5.22
C LEU A 117 2.64 2.65 -5.84
N PHE A 118 2.03 3.17 -6.91
CA PHE A 118 1.04 2.42 -7.71
C PHE A 118 1.68 1.27 -8.50
N ASP A 119 2.96 1.37 -8.84
CA ASP A 119 3.68 0.26 -9.46
C ASP A 119 4.02 -0.81 -8.43
N ILE A 120 4.26 -0.42 -7.17
CA ILE A 120 4.71 -1.35 -6.13
C ILE A 120 3.53 -2.04 -5.42
N VAL A 121 2.47 -1.29 -5.11
CA VAL A 121 1.36 -1.74 -4.26
C VAL A 121 0.13 -2.04 -5.09
N SER A 122 -0.41 -3.26 -4.93
CA SER A 122 -1.69 -3.66 -5.53
C SER A 122 -2.60 -4.30 -4.47
N PHE A 123 -3.91 -4.24 -4.70
CA PHE A 123 -4.91 -4.86 -3.83
C PHE A 123 -5.91 -5.67 -4.64
N ARG A 124 -6.34 -6.81 -4.10
CA ARG A 124 -7.31 -7.69 -4.74
C ARG A 124 -8.27 -8.30 -3.73
N LYS A 125 -9.57 -8.31 -4.08
CA LYS A 125 -10.55 -9.12 -3.37
C LYS A 125 -10.29 -10.59 -3.65
N ASP A 126 -9.99 -11.37 -2.63
CA ASP A 126 -9.74 -12.81 -2.78
C ASP A 126 -9.99 -13.55 -1.46
N ASN A 127 -10.52 -14.77 -1.55
CA ASN A 127 -10.55 -15.67 -0.40
C ASN A 127 -9.30 -16.53 -0.47
N PHE A 128 -8.30 -16.33 0.40
CA PHE A 128 -7.05 -17.10 0.28
C PHE A 128 -7.23 -18.63 0.44
N VAL A 129 -8.18 -19.08 1.26
CA VAL A 129 -8.41 -20.52 1.51
C VAL A 129 -8.99 -21.19 0.26
N GLN A 130 -9.94 -20.55 -0.41
CA GLN A 130 -10.65 -21.13 -1.56
C GLN A 130 -10.11 -20.65 -2.93
N GLY A 131 -9.54 -19.46 -2.97
CA GLY A 131 -9.02 -18.74 -4.13
C GLY A 131 -7.50 -18.90 -4.32
N LEU A 132 -6.91 -18.01 -5.11
CA LEU A 132 -5.63 -18.21 -5.83
C LEU A 132 -5.59 -19.52 -6.63
N SER A 133 -6.11 -19.47 -7.85
CA SER A 133 -5.63 -20.33 -8.93
C SER A 133 -4.16 -20.01 -9.16
N SER A 134 -3.30 -21.01 -8.99
CA SER A 134 -1.83 -20.93 -8.97
C SER A 134 -1.23 -19.89 -9.93
N PRO A 135 -0.82 -18.68 -9.44
CA PRO A 135 0.44 -18.14 -9.93
C PRO A 135 1.48 -19.23 -9.62
N GLY A 136 2.42 -19.50 -10.51
CA GLY A 136 3.35 -20.62 -10.33
C GLY A 136 3.95 -20.70 -8.91
N ASP A 137 4.39 -21.89 -8.52
CA ASP A 137 4.97 -22.10 -7.19
C ASP A 137 6.15 -21.13 -6.94
N LYS A 138 6.35 -20.73 -5.67
CA LYS A 138 7.49 -19.93 -5.21
C LYS A 138 7.56 -18.54 -5.87
N VAL A 139 6.54 -17.71 -5.69
CA VAL A 139 6.48 -16.35 -6.25
C VAL A 139 6.72 -15.24 -5.23
N TYR A 140 6.68 -15.54 -3.93
CA TYR A 140 6.85 -14.53 -2.88
C TYR A 140 8.09 -14.79 -2.03
N ASP A 141 8.80 -13.71 -1.74
CA ASP A 141 9.92 -13.63 -0.80
C ASP A 141 9.43 -13.48 0.65
N THR A 142 8.28 -12.82 0.84
CA THR A 142 7.68 -12.59 2.17
C THR A 142 6.17 -12.68 2.10
N ILE A 143 5.57 -13.41 3.04
CA ILE A 143 4.11 -13.47 3.19
C ILE A 143 3.73 -13.04 4.60
N LEU A 144 2.91 -12.00 4.70
CA LEU A 144 2.28 -11.53 5.93
C LEU A 144 0.94 -12.24 6.13
N CYS A 145 0.69 -12.68 7.36
CA CYS A 145 -0.49 -13.41 7.79
C CYS A 145 -0.92 -12.89 9.17
N LEU A 146 -1.04 -11.55 9.28
CA LEU A 146 -1.23 -10.87 10.56
C LEU A 146 -2.70 -10.92 11.00
N SER A 147 -2.97 -11.52 12.17
CA SER A 147 -4.30 -11.56 12.79
C SER A 147 -5.42 -12.24 11.98
N VAL A 148 -5.08 -13.12 11.02
CA VAL A 148 -6.07 -13.82 10.16
C VAL A 148 -6.35 -15.26 10.56
N SER A 149 -5.43 -15.94 11.25
CA SER A 149 -5.55 -17.37 11.54
C SER A 149 -6.81 -17.72 12.33
N LYS A 150 -7.17 -16.91 13.33
CA LYS A 150 -8.41 -17.08 14.10
C LYS A 150 -9.65 -17.00 13.21
N TRP A 151 -9.71 -16.02 12.31
CA TRP A 151 -10.84 -15.85 11.40
C TRP A 151 -10.96 -17.03 10.44
N ILE A 152 -9.84 -17.51 9.92
CA ILE A 152 -9.81 -18.68 9.04
C ILE A 152 -10.30 -19.92 9.79
N HIS A 153 -9.79 -20.16 11.00
CA HIS A 153 -10.22 -21.29 11.82
C HIS A 153 -11.73 -21.24 12.10
N LEU A 154 -12.27 -20.10 12.49
CA LEU A 154 -13.71 -19.97 12.79
C LEU A 154 -14.62 -20.22 11.57
N ASN A 155 -14.15 -19.93 10.35
CA ASN A 155 -14.97 -20.06 9.13
C ASN A 155 -14.75 -21.39 8.38
N TRP A 156 -13.56 -22.00 8.48
CA TRP A 156 -13.19 -23.20 7.71
C TRP A 156 -12.55 -24.33 8.54
N GLY A 157 -12.53 -24.21 9.87
CA GLY A 157 -11.98 -25.23 10.75
C GLY A 157 -10.47 -25.43 10.60
N ASP A 158 -9.99 -26.55 11.12
CA ASP A 158 -8.58 -26.97 10.99
C ASP A 158 -8.17 -27.17 9.53
N GLU A 159 -9.08 -27.65 8.68
CA GLU A 159 -8.85 -27.79 7.23
C GLU A 159 -8.51 -26.44 6.56
N GLY A 160 -9.17 -25.36 7.01
CA GLY A 160 -8.85 -24.00 6.56
C GLY A 160 -7.43 -23.57 6.93
N LEU A 161 -6.99 -23.90 8.16
CA LEU A 161 -5.63 -23.61 8.63
C LEU A 161 -4.58 -24.45 7.89
N ILE A 162 -4.83 -25.75 7.73
CA ILE A 162 -3.95 -26.66 6.98
C ILE A 162 -3.81 -26.16 5.54
N THR A 163 -4.91 -25.75 4.92
CA THR A 163 -4.92 -25.18 3.57
C THR A 163 -4.13 -23.87 3.51
N LEU A 164 -4.34 -22.95 4.47
CA LEU A 164 -3.59 -21.70 4.59
C LEU A 164 -2.08 -21.97 4.62
N PHE A 165 -1.61 -22.79 5.57
CA PHE A 165 -0.18 -23.05 5.72
C PHE A 165 0.40 -23.81 4.53
N SER A 166 -0.34 -24.77 3.97
CA SER A 166 0.09 -25.51 2.76
C SER A 166 0.25 -24.58 1.55
N LYS A 167 -0.68 -23.64 1.35
CA LYS A 167 -0.59 -22.65 0.28
C LYS A 167 0.57 -21.67 0.50
N VAL A 168 0.73 -21.16 1.72
CA VAL A 168 1.84 -20.27 2.07
C VAL A 168 3.18 -20.95 1.79
N TRP A 169 3.36 -22.20 2.22
CA TRP A 169 4.57 -22.98 1.97
C TRP A 169 4.88 -23.12 0.48
N ARG A 170 3.87 -23.40 -0.35
CA ARG A 170 4.04 -23.54 -1.81
C ARG A 170 4.38 -22.22 -2.51
N LEU A 171 3.89 -21.10 -1.97
CA LEU A 171 4.06 -19.78 -2.55
C LEU A 171 5.38 -19.09 -2.14
N LEU A 172 5.98 -19.49 -1.02
CA LEU A 172 7.26 -18.97 -0.54
C LEU A 172 8.44 -19.50 -1.34
N GLN A 173 9.35 -18.61 -1.76
CA GLN A 173 10.67 -18.96 -2.26
C GLN A 173 11.52 -19.65 -1.17
N PRO A 174 12.56 -20.43 -1.53
CA PRO A 174 13.56 -20.90 -0.57
C PRO A 174 14.17 -19.69 0.15
N VAL A 175 14.48 -19.83 1.45
CA VAL A 175 15.01 -18.78 2.36
C VAL A 175 14.09 -17.58 2.64
N SER A 176 12.81 -17.67 2.26
CA SER A 176 11.76 -16.68 2.52
C SER A 176 11.18 -16.74 3.93
N VAL A 177 10.48 -15.67 4.35
CA VAL A 177 9.91 -15.52 5.70
C VAL A 177 8.38 -15.39 5.65
N MET A 178 7.70 -16.04 6.60
CA MET A 178 6.29 -15.78 6.93
C MET A 178 6.24 -15.00 8.25
N GLN A 179 5.40 -13.96 8.35
CA GLN A 179 5.15 -13.18 9.57
C GLN A 179 3.66 -13.18 9.93
#